data_AF-A0A4Y9Q6V0-F1
#
_entry.id   AF-A0A4Y9Q6V0-F1
#
_cell.length_a   1.000
_cell.length_b   1.000
_cell.length_c   1.000
_cell.angle_alpha   90.00
_cell.angle_beta   90.00
_cell.angle_gamma   90.00
#
_symmetry.space_group_name_H-M   'P 1'
#
loop_
_entity.id
_entity.type
_entity.pdbx_description
1 polymer ?
#
loop_
_entity_poly.entity_id
_entity_poly.type
_entity_poly.pdbx_seq_one_letter_code
_entity_poly.pdbx_strand_id
1 'polypeptide(L)' 'MLLLQETADVLERRARNSADPVQAAVLGRGAEKRRRDADSLRSRLGRPLASSDGREQAPSTRRTGNGVAEFRM' A
#
# COMPACT_ATOMS: atom_id res chain seq x y z
N MET A 1 0.50 -7.88 5.13
CA MET A 1 1.01 -9.12 4.50
C MET A 1 0.56 -10.37 5.24
N LEU A 2 0.51 -10.35 6.58
CA LEU A 2 0.01 -11.45 7.41
C LEU A 2 -1.34 -12.00 6.92
N LEU A 3 -2.35 -11.13 6.69
CA LEU A 3 -3.66 -11.54 6.16
C LEU A 3 -3.59 -12.26 4.79
N LEU A 4 -2.69 -11.85 3.90
CA LEU A 4 -2.51 -12.51 2.59
C LEU A 4 -1.89 -13.89 2.75
N GLN A 5 -0.90 -14.02 3.65
CA GLN A 5 -0.26 -15.29 3.98
C GLN A 5 -1.25 -16.25 4.67
N GLU A 6 -1.99 -15.78 5.67
CA GLU A 6 -3.03 -16.57 6.34
C GLU A 6 -4.11 -17.05 5.35
N THR A 7 -4.52 -16.17 4.43
CA THR A 7 -5.47 -16.56 3.38
C THR A 7 -4.87 -17.62 2.45
N ALA A 8 -3.60 -17.49 2.08
CA ALA A 8 -2.91 -18.49 1.26
C ALA A 8 -2.90 -19.85 1.97
N ASP A 9 -2.60 -19.90 3.26
CA ASP A 9 -2.55 -21.14 4.03
C ASP A 9 -3.94 -21.77 4.20
N VAL A 10 -5.00 -20.98 4.34
CA VAL A 10 -6.39 -21.49 4.33
C VAL A 10 -6.75 -22.09 2.97
N LEU A 11 -6.42 -21.40 1.87
CA LEU A 11 -6.70 -21.90 0.52
C LEU A 11 -5.93 -23.19 0.23
N GLU A 12 -4.67 -23.27 0.65
CA GLU A 12 -3.85 -24.46 0.49
C GLU A 12 -4.37 -25.64 1.31
N ARG A 13 -4.76 -25.43 2.59
CA ARG A 13 -5.40 -26.47 3.40
C ARG A 13 -6.68 -26.98 2.76
N ARG A 14 -7.51 -26.09 2.20
CA ARG A 14 -8.73 -26.49 1.48
C ARG A 14 -8.42 -27.24 0.19
N ALA A 15 -7.36 -26.86 -0.53
CA ALA A 15 -6.95 -27.57 -1.74
C ALA A 15 -6.54 -29.01 -1.43
N ARG A 16 -5.74 -29.22 -0.36
CA ARG A 16 -5.29 -30.54 0.09
C ARG A 16 -6.43 -31.45 0.55
N ASN A 17 -7.49 -30.85 1.11
CA ASN A 17 -8.64 -31.58 1.62
C ASN A 17 -9.79 -31.69 0.60
N SER A 18 -9.65 -31.12 -0.61
CA SER A 18 -10.69 -31.19 -1.63
C SER A 18 -10.62 -32.53 -2.36
N ALA A 19 -11.77 -33.20 -2.49
CA ALA A 19 -11.91 -34.42 -3.27
C ALA A 19 -12.05 -34.14 -4.78
N ASP A 20 -12.38 -32.91 -5.17
CA ASP A 20 -12.48 -32.50 -6.57
C ASP A 20 -11.11 -31.95 -7.05
N PRO A 21 -10.44 -32.61 -8.01
CA PRO A 21 -9.14 -32.18 -8.50
C PRO A 21 -9.18 -30.80 -9.19
N VAL A 22 -10.31 -30.42 -9.79
CA VAL A 22 -10.47 -29.11 -10.44
C VAL A 22 -10.53 -28.02 -9.36
N GLN A 23 -11.35 -28.23 -8.33
CA GLN A 23 -11.43 -27.32 -7.19
C GLN A 23 -10.10 -27.21 -6.45
N ALA A 24 -9.39 -28.32 -6.23
CA ALA A 24 -8.06 -28.32 -5.63
C ALA A 24 -7.07 -27.46 -6.43
N ALA A 25 -7.07 -27.58 -7.77
CA ALA A 25 -6.20 -26.77 -8.63
C ALA A 25 -6.56 -25.27 -8.62
N VAL A 26 -7.85 -24.92 -8.54
CA VAL A 26 -8.29 -23.52 -8.41
C VAL A 26 -7.84 -22.93 -7.07
N LEU A 27 -8.06 -23.65 -5.97
CA LEU A 27 -7.67 -23.23 -4.63
C LEU A 27 -6.14 -23.09 -4.51
N GLY A 28 -5.37 -24.03 -5.06
CA GLY A 28 -3.91 -23.97 -5.11
C GLY A 28 -3.39 -22.75 -5.87
N ARG A 29 -3.95 -22.46 -7.06
CA ARG A 29 -3.63 -21.23 -7.81
C ARG A 29 -3.98 -19.96 -7.03
N GLY A 30 -5.08 -19.98 -6.30
CA GLY A 30 -5.48 -18.89 -5.42
C GLY A 30 -4.48 -18.64 -4.29
N ALA A 31 -4.03 -19.71 -3.60
CA ALA A 31 -3.03 -19.63 -2.56
C ALA A 31 -1.71 -19.03 -3.09
N GLU A 32 -1.23 -19.53 -4.22
CA GLU A 32 -0.01 -19.05 -4.88
C GLU A 32 -0.10 -17.58 -5.28
N LYS A 33 -1.26 -17.14 -5.79
CA LYS A 33 -1.48 -15.72 -6.09
C LYS A 33 -1.33 -14.87 -4.82
N ARG A 34 -1.90 -15.29 -3.69
CA ARG A 34 -1.82 -14.52 -2.42
C ARG A 34 -0.41 -14.45 -1.86
N ARG A 35 0.41 -15.50 -2.03
CA ARG A 35 1.85 -15.48 -1.67
C ARG A 35 2.58 -14.42 -2.50
N ARG A 36 2.41 -14.44 -3.83
CA ARG A 36 3.00 -13.44 -4.74
C ARG A 36 2.55 -12.01 -4.44
N ASP A 37 1.27 -11.81 -4.13
CA ASP A 37 0.74 -10.49 -3.73
C ASP A 37 1.42 -9.99 -2.44
N ALA A 38 1.62 -10.89 -1.46
CA ALA A 38 2.32 -10.56 -0.21
C ALA A 38 3.79 -10.18 -0.45
N ASP A 39 4.49 -10.93 -1.29
CA ASP A 39 5.90 -10.65 -1.64
C ASP A 39 6.06 -9.37 -2.46
N SER A 40 5.12 -9.10 -3.36
CA SER A 40 5.06 -7.83 -4.11
C SER A 40 4.88 -6.65 -3.16
N LEU A 41 3.95 -6.76 -2.20
CA LEU A 41 3.78 -5.73 -1.17
C LEU A 41 5.05 -5.60 -0.31
N ARG A 42 5.71 -6.70 0.06
CA ARG A 42 6.96 -6.67 0.82
C ARG A 42 8.04 -5.91 0.08
N SER A 43 8.19 -6.20 -1.21
CA SER A 43 9.17 -5.56 -2.08
C SER A 43 8.87 -4.06 -2.22
N ARG A 44 7.60 -3.67 -2.32
CA ARG A 44 7.19 -2.26 -2.43
C ARG A 44 7.40 -1.47 -1.14
N LEU A 45 7.15 -2.07 0.02
CA LEU A 45 7.33 -1.41 1.32
C LEU A 45 8.78 -1.46 1.82
N GLY A 46 9.55 -2.48 1.42
CA GLY A 46 10.97 -2.62 1.75
C GLY A 46 11.88 -1.79 0.85
N ARG A 47 11.37 -1.27 -0.27
CA ARG A 47 12.03 -0.19 -1.00
C ARG A 47 11.93 1.08 -0.15
N PRO A 48 13.06 1.75 0.16
CA PRO A 48 13.00 3.13 0.61
C PRO A 48 12.13 3.88 -0.39
N LEU A 49 11.07 4.54 0.08
CA LEU A 49 10.43 5.57 -0.72
C LEU A 49 11.58 6.50 -1.11
N ALA A 50 11.96 6.50 -2.38
CA ALA A 50 12.88 7.51 -2.88
C ALA A 50 12.25 8.83 -2.45
N SER A 51 12.96 9.52 -1.55
CA SER A 51 12.50 10.73 -0.91
C SER A 51 11.85 11.58 -1.99
N SER A 52 10.56 11.87 -1.82
CA SER A 52 9.94 12.99 -2.51
C SER A 52 10.50 14.29 -1.90
N ASP A 53 11.83 14.43 -1.90
CA ASP A 53 12.54 15.68 -1.77
C ASP A 53 12.64 16.27 -3.16
N GLY A 54 11.89 17.34 -3.36
CA GLY A 54 11.75 17.99 -4.66
C GLY A 54 10.52 18.87 -4.80
N ARG A 55 9.74 19.09 -3.73
CA ARG A 55 8.88 20.28 -3.63
C ARG A 55 9.03 20.97 -2.27
N GLU A 56 10.28 21.29 -1.93
CA GLU A 56 10.51 22.65 -1.45
C GLU A 56 10.30 23.57 -2.65
N GLN A 57 9.13 24.18 -2.73
CA GLN A 57 8.96 25.43 -3.45
C GLN A 57 8.19 26.39 -2.53
N ALA A 58 8.87 26.79 -1.47
CA ALA A 58 8.71 28.13 -0.93
C ALA A 58 9.97 28.91 -1.30
N PRO A 59 9.86 29.83 -2.26
CA PRO A 59 10.40 31.16 -2.04
C PRO A 59 9.33 32.23 -2.30
N SER A 60 8.95 32.87 -1.18
CA SER A 60 8.40 34.21 -1.03
C SER A 60 8.29 35.09 -2.29
N THR A 61 7.08 35.54 -2.59
CA THR A 61 6.86 36.88 -3.17
C THR A 61 5.99 37.70 -2.23
N ARG A 62 6.56 38.81 -1.75
CA ARG A 62 5.89 39.93 -1.09
C ARG A 62 4.54 40.21 -1.76
N ARG A 63 3.45 40.22 -0.97
CA ARG A 63 2.23 40.94 -1.33
C ARG A 63 1.99 42.03 -0.29
N THR A 64 2.53 43.19 -0.64
CA THR A 64 1.95 44.53 -0.50
C THR A 64 0.72 44.66 0.40
N GLY A 65 0.90 45.46 1.45
CA GLY A 65 -0.09 46.32 2.11
C GLY A 65 -1.55 45.88 2.07
N ASN A 66 -2.03 45.38 3.20
CA ASN A 66 -3.41 45.62 3.57
C ASN A 66 -3.40 46.30 4.95
N GLY A 67 -3.70 47.60 4.91
CA GLY A 67 -3.69 48.46 6.07
C GLY A 67 -4.78 48.06 7.06
N VAL A 68 -4.37 47.92 8.31
CA VAL A 68 -5.20 48.13 9.49
C VAL A 68 -4.25 48.62 10.58
N ALA A 69 -3.89 49.91 10.50
CA ALA A 69 -3.43 50.64 11.66
C ALA A 69 -4.67 51.29 12.27
N GLU A 70 -4.94 50.86 13.49
CA GLU A 70 -6.07 51.25 14.32
C GLU A 70 -6.14 52.78 14.48
N PHE A 71 -7.34 53.31 14.27
CA PHE A 71 -7.71 54.67 14.63
C PHE A 71 -8.00 54.68 16.14
N ARG A 72 -7.13 55.29 16.94
CA ARG A 72 -7.42 55.59 18.35
C ARG A 72 -7.09 57.06 18.62
N MET A 73 -8.14 57.84 18.88
CA MET A 73 -8.09 59.17 19.50
C MET A 73 -7.59 59.08 20.95
#